data_AF-A0A1V6EC69-F1
#
_entry.id   AF-A0A1V6EC69-F1
#
_cell.length_a   1.000
_cell.length_b   1.000
_cell.length_c   1.000
_cell.angle_alpha   90.00
_cell.angle_beta   90.00
_cell.angle_gamma   90.00
#
_symmetry.space_group_name_H-M   'P 1'
#
loop_
_entity.id
_entity.type
_entity.pdbx_description
1 polymer ?
#
loop_
_entity_poly.entity_id
_entity_poly.type
_entity_poly.pdbx_seq_one_letter_code
_entity_poly.pdbx_strand_id
1 'polypeptide(L)' 'MKAPGRGTHGHIAIATNDIEGAKRWFESQGFLFAEDSIKRNQNSDMTVIYFKDEIAGFAIHLLKRED' A
#
# COMPACT_ATOMS: atom_id res chain seq x y z
N MET A 1 9.87 13.97 17.94
CA MET A 1 10.59 12.98 17.13
C MET A 1 9.69 12.56 15.99
N LYS A 2 10.18 12.48 14.74
CA LYS A 2 9.37 11.91 13.64
C LYS A 2 9.16 10.43 13.96
N ALA A 3 7.92 9.95 13.89
CA ALA A 3 7.66 8.53 14.04
C ALA A 3 8.48 7.77 12.98
N PRO A 4 9.08 6.61 13.33
CA PRO A 4 9.69 5.76 12.32
C PRO A 4 8.62 5.44 11.25
N GLY A 5 9.02 5.47 9.98
CA GLY A 5 8.13 5.06 8.89
C GLY A 5 7.72 3.59 9.05
N ARG A 6 6.70 3.15 8.29
CA ARG A 6 6.29 1.74 8.28
C ARG A 6 7.45 0.85 7.82
N GLY A 7 7.58 -0.34 8.42
CA GLY A 7 8.57 -1.36 8.06
C GLY A 7 9.79 -1.42 8.99
N THR A 8 10.19 -2.61 9.41
CA THR A 8 11.42 -2.87 10.21
C THR A 8 12.68 -2.38 9.50
N HIS A 9 12.76 -2.58 8.18
CA HIS A 9 13.87 -2.19 7.30
C HIS A 9 13.46 -1.08 6.31
N GLY A 10 12.33 -0.41 6.54
CA GLY A 10 11.74 0.57 5.63
C GLY A 10 10.64 -0.03 4.74
N HIS A 11 10.35 0.63 3.62
CA HIS A 11 9.24 0.24 2.75
C HIS A 11 9.59 0.21 1.26
N ILE A 12 8.86 -0.63 0.52
CA ILE A 12 9.00 -0.79 -0.93
C ILE A 12 7.67 -0.45 -1.59
N ALA A 13 7.69 0.57 -2.45
CA ALA A 13 6.55 1.00 -3.24
C ALA A 13 6.42 0.21 -4.53
N ILE A 14 5.22 -0.30 -4.80
CA ILE A 14 4.86 -0.92 -6.09
C ILE A 14 3.85 0.00 -6.77
N ALA A 15 4.29 0.67 -7.83
CA ALA A 15 3.47 1.62 -8.57
C ALA A 15 2.54 0.88 -9.57
N THR A 16 1.27 1.30 -9.64
CA THR A 16 0.26 0.76 -10.56
C THR A 16 -0.65 1.88 -11.07
N ASN A 17 -1.19 1.73 -12.28
CA ASN A 17 -2.20 2.63 -12.83
C ASN A 17 -3.60 2.32 -12.28
N ASP A 18 -3.85 1.06 -11.90
CA ASP A 18 -5.11 0.58 -11.33
C ASP A 18 -4.87 -0.02 -9.94
N ILE A 19 -4.96 0.82 -8.92
CA ILE A 19 -4.69 0.42 -7.53
C ILE A 19 -5.83 -0.42 -6.93
N GLU A 20 -7.08 -0.17 -7.34
CA GLU A 20 -8.24 -0.92 -6.88
C GLU A 20 -8.23 -2.34 -7.48
N GLY A 21 -7.92 -2.47 -8.77
CA GLY A 21 -7.72 -3.75 -9.43
C GLY A 21 -6.54 -4.53 -8.84
N ALA A 22 -5.41 -3.85 -8.59
CA ALA A 22 -4.26 -4.47 -7.94
C ALA A 22 -4.60 -4.98 -6.53
N LYS A 23 -5.29 -4.19 -5.70
CA LYS A 23 -5.77 -4.61 -4.37
C LYS A 23 -6.59 -5.90 -4.47
N ARG A 24 -7.64 -5.90 -5.32
CA ARG A 24 -8.51 -7.08 -5.52
C ARG A 24 -7.74 -8.31 -5.99
N TRP A 25 -6.77 -8.13 -6.89
CA TRP A 25 -5.93 -9.23 -7.36
C TRP A 25 -5.13 -9.82 -6.20
N PHE A 26 -4.41 -9.00 -5.43
CA PHE A 26 -3.64 -9.49 -4.28
C PHE A 26 -4.51 -10.15 -3.20
N GLU A 27 -5.69 -9.61 -2.93
CA GLU A 27 -6.67 -10.23 -2.03
C GLU A 27 -7.12 -11.62 -2.53
N SER A 28 -7.33 -11.76 -3.84
CA SER A 28 -7.64 -13.08 -4.45
C SER A 28 -6.49 -14.09 -4.32
N GLN A 29 -5.26 -13.62 -4.16
CA GLN A 29 -4.08 -14.45 -3.91
C GLN A 29 -3.85 -14.72 -2.40
N GLY A 30 -4.74 -14.24 -1.52
CA GLY A 30 -4.66 -14.48 -0.08
C GLY A 30 -3.90 -13.42 0.71
N PHE A 31 -3.50 -12.30 0.09
CA PHE A 31 -2.90 -11.18 0.82
C PHE A 31 -3.95 -10.34 1.53
N LEU A 32 -3.57 -9.75 2.66
CA LEU A 32 -4.39 -8.81 3.42
C LEU A 32 -3.78 -7.42 3.36
N PHE A 33 -4.64 -6.40 3.36
CA PHE A 33 -4.25 -5.00 3.44
C PHE A 33 -4.58 -4.39 4.80
N ALA A 34 -3.79 -3.41 5.20
CA ALA A 34 -4.07 -2.57 6.36
C ALA A 34 -5.04 -1.46 5.92
N GLU A 35 -6.35 -1.67 6.06
CA GLU A 35 -7.38 -0.73 5.58
C GLU A 35 -7.27 0.67 6.20
N ASP A 36 -6.74 0.77 7.43
CA ASP A 36 -6.42 2.02 8.12
C ASP A 36 -5.27 2.81 7.46
N SER A 37 -4.52 2.17 6.56
CA SER A 37 -3.38 2.77 5.84
C SER A 37 -3.78 3.47 4.54
N ILE A 38 -5.06 3.38 4.14
CA ILE A 38 -5.54 3.97 2.90
C ILE A 38 -5.29 5.48 2.91
N LYS A 39 -4.58 5.96 1.89
CA LYS A 39 -4.54 7.37 1.56
C LYS A 39 -5.39 7.61 0.33
N ARG A 40 -6.05 8.77 0.32
CA ARG A 40 -6.88 9.23 -0.79
C ARG A 40 -6.43 10.59 -1.29
N ASN A 41 -6.62 10.84 -2.59
CA ASN A 41 -6.46 12.17 -3.17
C ASN A 41 -7.67 13.07 -2.83
N GLN A 42 -7.68 14.29 -3.36
CA GLN A 42 -8.76 15.26 -3.17
C GLN A 42 -10.11 14.78 -3.75
N ASN A 43 -10.08 13.90 -4.74
CA ASN A 43 -11.27 13.30 -5.36
C ASN A 43 -11.76 12.05 -4.62
N SER A 44 -11.16 11.73 -3.47
CA SER A 44 -11.42 10.50 -2.70
C SER A 44 -10.99 9.21 -3.39
N ASP A 45 -10.20 9.26 -4.46
CA ASP A 45 -9.61 8.04 -5.05
C ASP A 45 -8.49 7.52 -4.16
N MET A 46 -8.38 6.20 -4.02
CA MET A 46 -7.25 5.59 -3.32
C MET A 46 -5.94 5.88 -4.07
N THR A 47 -4.92 6.33 -3.33
CA THR A 47 -3.58 6.59 -3.87
C THR A 47 -2.52 5.69 -3.25
N VAL A 48 -2.71 5.25 -2.01
CA VAL A 48 -1.78 4.37 -1.31
C VAL A 48 -2.54 3.38 -0.45
N ILE A 49 -2.09 2.13 -0.42
CA ILE A 49 -2.51 1.13 0.57
C ILE A 49 -1.36 0.16 0.88
N TYR A 50 -1.13 -0.09 2.18
CA TYR A 50 -0.10 -1.02 2.66
C TYR A 50 -0.66 -2.43 2.84
N PHE A 51 0.16 -3.43 2.55
CA PHE A 51 -0.08 -4.79 3.00
C PHE A 51 -0.08 -4.85 4.54
N LYS A 52 -0.85 -5.78 5.10
CA LYS A 52 -0.97 -5.94 6.56
C LYS A 52 0.34 -6.37 7.19
N ASP A 53 1.01 -7.33 6.57
CA ASP A 53 2.25 -7.94 7.05
C ASP A 53 3.46 -7.40 6.29
N GLU A 54 4.62 -7.42 6.96
CA GLU A 54 5.91 -7.13 6.33
C GLU A 54 6.42 -8.34 5.55
N ILE A 55 7.15 -8.10 4.46
CA ILE A 55 7.85 -9.13 3.71
C ILE A 55 9.35 -8.93 3.93
N ALA A 56 10.02 -9.91 4.53
CA ALA A 56 11.44 -9.84 4.89
C ALA A 56 11.83 -8.59 5.72
N GLY A 57 10.91 -8.11 6.55
CA GLY A 57 11.08 -6.91 7.37
C GLY A 57 10.82 -5.59 6.63
N PHE A 58 10.34 -5.62 5.38
CA PHE A 58 9.92 -4.41 4.66
C PHE A 58 8.41 -4.29 4.65
N ALA A 59 7.91 -3.09 4.92
CA ALA A 59 6.51 -2.78 4.65
C ALA A 59 6.32 -2.61 3.14
N ILE A 60 5.34 -3.29 2.56
CA ILE A 60 5.04 -3.20 1.13
C ILE A 60 3.77 -2.38 0.96
N HIS A 61 3.71 -1.52 -0.05
CA HIS A 61 2.50 -0.78 -0.39
C HIS A 61 2.32 -0.62 -1.89
N LEU A 62 1.05 -0.57 -2.30
CA LEU A 62 0.65 -0.17 -3.63
C LEU A 62 0.57 1.36 -3.69
N LEU A 63 1.02 1.93 -4.80
CA LEU A 63 0.98 3.35 -5.09
C LEU A 63 0.29 3.56 -6.44
N LYS A 64 -0.76 4.40 -6.48
CA LYS A 64 -1.36 4.82 -7.74
C LYS A 64 -0.41 5.79 -8.43
N ARG A 65 -0.07 5.54 -9.70
CA ARG A 65 0.62 6.53 -10.53
C ARG A 65 -0.35 7.69 -10.78
N GLU A 66 0.09 8.89 -10.48
CA GLU A 66 -0.62 10.10 -10.88
C GLU A 66 -0.12 10.50 -12.27
N ASP A 67 -1.06 10.88 -13.14
CA ASP A 67 -0.80 11.33 -14.51
C ASP A 67 -0.42 12.82 -14.55
#